data_AF-A0A2P7N1F1-F1
#
_entry.id   AF-A0A2P7N1F1-F1
#
_cell.length_a   1.000
_cell.length_b   1.000
_cell.length_c   1.000
_cell.angle_alpha   90.00
_cell.angle_beta   90.00
_cell.angle_gamma   90.00
#
_symmetry.space_group_name_H-M   'P 1'
#
loop_
_entity.id
_entity.type
_entity.pdbx_description
1 polymer ?
#
loop_
_entity_poly.entity_id
_entity_poly.type
_entity_poly.pdbx_seq_one_letter_code
_entity_poly.pdbx_strand_id
1 'polypeptide(L)'
;MSTCAPHRSTTLRRSQWVAGLLAALALQQTCLAAQAEPAAAELKLDQRRLAAIAGLPPAPGSAAEAADLAILEWLQRFRSPEIVATTWLLLDRDLNVFSSAVGTELGKATPMLSAGLHAFMAPVNSAYRGIKQQQGRIRPYIAHPGLEPCLPRENTGSFPSGHAVWFRSTAELLADLLPERRERLHHVGRQGGANRVLCGVHYPSDVEAGQRLGADAALQIIASPQWRAFRQDPALRAELELLRAVPAKALPPMLR
;
A
#
# COMPACT_ATOMS: atom_id res chain seq x y z
N MET A 1 58.79 -9.18 58.24
CA MET A 1 57.62 -10.04 57.98
C MET A 1 56.64 -9.27 57.10
N SER A 2 56.11 -9.97 56.09
CA SER A 2 54.98 -9.62 55.23
C SER A 2 55.13 -8.55 54.15
N THR A 3 55.12 -9.08 52.93
CA THR A 3 54.84 -8.49 51.62
C THR A 3 53.38 -8.02 51.49
N CYS A 4 53.15 -7.02 50.63
CA CYS A 4 51.84 -6.84 49.97
C CYS A 4 52.04 -6.04 48.67
N ALA A 5 51.74 -6.66 47.53
CA ALA A 5 51.71 -6.02 46.21
C ALA A 5 50.29 -6.14 45.63
N PRO A 6 49.73 -5.11 44.98
CA PRO A 6 48.46 -5.25 44.29
C PRO A 6 48.64 -5.63 42.81
N HIS A 7 47.91 -6.66 42.41
CA HIS A 7 47.64 -7.07 41.03
C HIS A 7 46.99 -5.93 40.23
N ARG A 8 47.54 -5.60 39.04
CA ARG A 8 46.81 -4.85 38.01
C ARG A 8 46.05 -5.84 37.11
N SER A 9 44.72 -5.71 37.08
CA SER A 9 43.86 -6.42 36.14
C SER A 9 43.82 -5.67 34.79
N THR A 10 44.30 -6.33 33.73
CA THR A 10 44.15 -5.88 32.34
C THR A 10 42.94 -6.55 31.70
N THR A 11 41.74 -6.07 32.02
CA THR A 11 40.50 -6.52 31.36
C THR A 11 39.55 -5.35 31.10
N LEU A 12 40.01 -4.34 30.35
CA LEU A 12 39.14 -3.31 29.77
C LEU A 12 39.73 -2.86 28.43
N ARG A 13 39.48 -3.63 27.36
CA ARG A 13 39.70 -3.09 25.99
C ARG A 13 38.93 -3.78 24.87
N ARG A 14 38.21 -4.89 25.12
CA ARG A 14 37.43 -5.59 24.08
C ARG A 14 35.93 -5.24 24.03
N SER A 15 35.32 -4.80 25.12
CA SER A 15 33.87 -4.50 25.17
C SER A 15 33.48 -3.15 24.56
N GLN A 16 34.40 -2.20 24.47
CA GLN A 16 34.13 -0.84 23.97
C GLN A 16 34.02 -0.77 22.44
N TRP A 17 34.61 -1.72 21.71
CA TRP A 17 34.57 -1.73 20.24
C TRP A 17 33.26 -2.29 19.69
N VAL A 18 32.65 -3.27 20.36
CA VAL A 18 31.36 -3.86 19.94
C VAL A 18 30.19 -2.90 20.20
N ALA A 19 30.22 -2.17 21.31
CA ALA A 19 29.20 -1.16 21.63
C ALA A 19 29.23 0.03 20.65
N GLY A 20 30.42 0.45 20.18
CA GLY A 20 30.57 1.54 19.21
C GLY A 20 30.03 1.18 17.81
N LEU A 21 30.20 -0.06 17.37
CA LEU A 21 29.68 -0.56 16.08
C LEU A 21 28.15 -0.69 16.06
N LEU A 22 27.54 -1.14 17.17
CA LEU A 22 26.08 -1.23 17.29
C LEU A 22 25.41 0.14 17.40
N ALA A 23 26.05 1.10 18.10
CA ALA A 23 25.56 2.48 18.16
C ALA A 23 25.66 3.19 16.80
N ALA A 24 26.71 2.94 16.01
CA ALA A 24 26.86 3.50 14.67
C ALA A 24 25.81 2.96 13.67
N LEU A 25 25.47 1.67 13.74
CA LEU A 25 24.39 1.09 12.92
C LEU A 25 23.01 1.66 13.32
N ALA A 26 22.75 1.83 14.62
CA ALA A 26 21.49 2.38 15.10
C ALA A 26 21.34 3.88 14.76
N LEU A 27 22.41 4.66 14.81
CA LEU A 27 22.44 6.07 14.41
C LEU A 27 22.28 6.27 12.89
N GLN A 28 22.81 5.35 12.08
CA GLN A 28 22.56 5.37 10.63
C GLN A 28 21.10 5.07 10.30
N GLN A 29 20.47 4.10 10.99
CA GLN A 29 19.07 3.75 10.78
C GLN A 29 18.09 4.87 11.18
N THR A 30 18.36 5.60 12.26
CA THR A 30 17.49 6.71 12.70
C THR A 30 17.61 7.95 11.81
N CYS A 31 18.81 8.28 11.29
CA CYS A 31 18.98 9.37 10.34
C CYS A 31 18.29 9.11 8.99
N LEU A 32 18.31 7.87 8.49
CA LEU A 32 17.67 7.51 7.22
C LEU A 32 16.14 7.62 7.27
N ALA A 33 15.52 7.20 8.38
CA ALA A 33 14.07 7.31 8.56
C ALA A 33 13.59 8.77 8.66
N ALA A 34 14.37 9.65 9.30
CA ALA A 34 14.05 11.07 9.42
C ALA A 34 14.14 11.84 8.09
N GLN A 35 14.93 11.34 7.12
CA GLN A 35 15.07 11.93 5.78
C GLN A 35 13.93 11.54 4.83
N ALA A 36 13.12 10.52 5.14
CA ALA A 36 11.99 10.11 4.31
C ALA A 36 10.71 10.93 4.53
N GLU A 37 10.46 11.46 5.74
CA GLU A 37 9.32 12.33 6.02
C GLU A 37 9.23 13.61 5.17
N PRO A 38 10.32 14.34 4.85
CA PRO A 38 10.21 15.52 3.99
C PRO A 38 9.87 15.19 2.52
N ALA A 39 9.93 13.92 2.10
CA ALA A 39 9.80 13.57 0.68
C ALA A 39 8.44 13.94 0.08
N ALA A 40 7.34 13.83 0.85
CA ALA A 40 5.99 14.21 0.40
C ALA A 40 5.51 15.55 1.02
N ALA A 41 6.40 16.28 1.71
CA ALA A 41 6.03 17.51 2.39
C ALA A 41 5.38 18.50 1.41
N GLU A 42 4.28 19.09 1.86
CA GLU A 42 3.49 20.08 1.11
C GLU A 42 2.92 19.62 -0.24
N LEU A 43 3.01 18.33 -0.58
CA LEU A 43 2.40 17.80 -1.78
C LEU A 43 0.87 17.94 -1.70
N LYS A 44 0.31 18.72 -2.63
CA LYS A 44 -1.13 18.91 -2.77
C LYS A 44 -1.61 18.24 -4.05
N LEU A 45 -2.54 17.32 -3.91
CA LEU A 45 -3.26 16.74 -5.04
C LEU A 45 -4.41 17.67 -5.44
N ASP A 46 -4.72 17.72 -6.74
CA ASP A 46 -5.89 18.41 -7.26
C ASP A 46 -7.16 17.66 -6.86
N GLN A 47 -7.73 18.07 -5.73
CA GLN A 47 -8.93 17.48 -5.15
C GLN A 47 -10.15 17.57 -6.06
N ARG A 48 -10.27 18.65 -6.85
CA ARG A 48 -11.41 18.84 -7.76
C ARG A 48 -11.33 17.85 -8.92
N ARG A 49 -10.13 17.69 -9.48
CA ARG A 49 -9.87 16.67 -10.51
C ARG A 49 -10.11 15.26 -9.98
N LEU A 50 -9.62 14.94 -8.78
CA LEU A 50 -9.83 13.61 -8.18
C LEU A 50 -11.31 13.33 -7.94
N ALA A 51 -12.09 14.32 -7.49
CA ALA A 51 -13.54 14.18 -7.35
C ALA A 51 -14.24 13.98 -8.70
N ALA A 52 -13.83 14.72 -9.74
CA ALA A 52 -14.37 14.56 -11.09
C ALA A 52 -14.05 13.18 -11.71
N ILE A 53 -12.82 12.67 -11.49
CA ILE A 53 -12.39 11.34 -11.95
C ILE A 53 -13.12 10.21 -11.22
N ALA A 54 -13.34 10.37 -9.90
CA ALA A 54 -14.16 9.44 -9.14
C ALA A 54 -15.57 9.39 -9.72
N GLY A 55 -16.14 10.58 -9.98
CA GLY A 55 -17.51 10.76 -10.41
C GLY A 55 -18.48 10.62 -9.24
N LEU A 56 -19.72 10.27 -9.57
CA LEU A 56 -20.77 9.99 -8.60
C LEU A 56 -21.04 8.47 -8.55
N PRO A 57 -21.48 7.93 -7.41
CA PRO A 57 -21.98 6.57 -7.38
C PRO A 57 -23.22 6.43 -8.29
N PRO A 58 -23.51 5.23 -8.81
CA PRO A 58 -24.80 4.94 -9.41
C PRO A 58 -25.95 5.41 -8.52
N ALA A 59 -26.96 6.05 -9.14
CA ALA A 59 -28.12 6.52 -8.41
C ALA A 59 -28.93 5.32 -7.85
N PRO A 60 -29.52 5.44 -6.66
CA PRO A 60 -30.40 4.40 -6.13
C PRO A 60 -31.54 4.04 -7.09
N GLY A 61 -31.77 2.75 -7.31
CA GLY A 61 -32.78 2.22 -8.23
C GLY A 61 -32.42 2.36 -9.72
N SER A 62 -31.23 2.82 -10.07
CA SER A 62 -30.78 2.92 -11.46
C SER A 62 -30.41 1.56 -12.04
N ALA A 63 -30.41 1.45 -13.38
CA ALA A 63 -29.92 0.26 -14.08
C ALA A 63 -28.45 -0.07 -13.75
N ALA A 64 -27.63 0.95 -13.47
CA ALA A 64 -26.24 0.76 -13.08
C ALA A 64 -26.10 0.14 -11.67
N GLU A 65 -26.94 0.55 -10.71
CA GLU A 65 -26.99 -0.11 -9.39
C GLU A 65 -27.53 -1.55 -9.49
N ALA A 66 -28.54 -1.78 -10.34
CA ALA A 66 -29.05 -3.12 -10.58
C ALA A 66 -27.96 -4.06 -11.18
N ALA A 67 -27.13 -3.54 -12.09
CA ALA A 67 -26.00 -4.28 -12.64
C ALA A 67 -24.92 -4.58 -11.59
N ASP A 68 -24.60 -3.59 -10.74
CA ASP A 68 -23.70 -3.80 -9.60
C ASP A 68 -24.20 -4.95 -8.70
N LEU A 69 -25.49 -4.94 -8.35
CA LEU A 69 -26.09 -5.95 -7.47
C LEU A 69 -26.09 -7.35 -8.10
N ALA A 70 -26.46 -7.47 -9.38
CA ALA A 70 -26.45 -8.75 -10.08
C ALA A 70 -25.06 -9.42 -10.08
N ILE A 71 -23.99 -8.63 -10.20
CA ILE A 71 -22.61 -9.12 -10.09
C ILE A 71 -22.32 -9.63 -8.67
N LEU A 72 -22.72 -8.89 -7.63
CA LEU A 72 -22.50 -9.29 -6.24
C LEU A 72 -23.23 -10.58 -5.88
N GLU A 73 -24.49 -10.71 -6.29
CA GLU A 73 -25.30 -11.91 -6.05
C GLU A 73 -24.71 -13.13 -6.76
N TRP A 74 -24.27 -12.95 -8.01
CA TRP A 74 -23.58 -14.01 -8.75
C TRP A 74 -22.28 -14.43 -8.06
N LEU A 75 -21.42 -13.47 -7.68
CA LEU A 75 -20.16 -13.76 -6.99
C LEU A 75 -20.40 -14.45 -5.65
N GLN A 76 -21.39 -14.03 -4.87
CA GLN A 76 -21.73 -14.70 -3.62
C GLN A 76 -22.16 -16.14 -3.84
N ARG A 77 -22.95 -16.42 -4.89
CA ARG A 77 -23.43 -17.77 -5.21
C ARG A 77 -22.31 -18.71 -5.67
N PHE A 78 -21.30 -18.18 -6.37
CA PHE A 78 -20.32 -19.00 -7.08
C PHE A 78 -18.87 -18.86 -6.58
N ARG A 79 -18.57 -17.97 -5.63
CA ARG A 79 -17.23 -17.91 -5.01
C ARG A 79 -16.93 -19.20 -4.27
N SER A 80 -15.74 -19.75 -4.51
CA SER A 80 -15.28 -20.96 -3.82
C SER A 80 -14.57 -20.60 -2.50
N PRO A 81 -14.54 -21.51 -1.51
CA PRO A 81 -13.80 -21.30 -0.26
C PRO A 81 -12.32 -20.96 -0.48
N GLU A 82 -11.69 -21.53 -1.51
CA GLU A 82 -10.29 -21.29 -1.86
C GLU A 82 -10.08 -19.85 -2.32
N ILE A 83 -10.96 -19.33 -3.18
CA ILE A 83 -10.90 -17.93 -3.63
C ILE A 83 -11.19 -16.99 -2.46
N VAL A 84 -12.14 -17.34 -1.58
CA VAL A 84 -12.38 -16.56 -0.37
C VAL A 84 -11.11 -16.50 0.49
N ALA A 85 -10.42 -17.62 0.70
CA ALA A 85 -9.19 -17.66 1.48
C ALA A 85 -8.09 -16.75 0.90
N THR A 86 -7.94 -16.68 -0.43
CA THR A 86 -6.94 -15.78 -1.04
C THR A 86 -7.31 -14.30 -0.88
N THR A 87 -8.59 -13.96 -0.71
CA THR A 87 -8.98 -12.56 -0.46
C THR A 87 -8.43 -11.99 0.84
N TRP A 88 -8.27 -12.84 1.86
CA TRP A 88 -7.73 -12.43 3.17
C TRP A 88 -6.27 -11.98 3.08
N LEU A 89 -5.51 -12.47 2.11
CA LEU A 89 -4.11 -12.07 1.89
C LEU A 89 -3.99 -10.61 1.44
N LEU A 90 -5.06 -10.03 0.90
CA LEU A 90 -5.12 -8.63 0.45
C LEU A 90 -6.10 -7.81 1.31
N LEU A 91 -6.43 -8.29 2.52
CA LEU A 91 -7.34 -7.61 3.44
C LEU A 91 -6.74 -6.29 3.90
N ASP A 92 -5.48 -6.28 4.31
CA ASP A 92 -4.83 -5.11 4.86
C ASP A 92 -4.14 -4.28 3.78
N ARG A 93 -4.05 -2.97 4.05
CA ARG A 93 -3.29 -2.00 3.24
C ARG A 93 -1.83 -1.99 3.68
N ASP A 94 -1.21 -3.16 3.65
CA ASP A 94 0.17 -3.40 4.01
C ASP A 94 1.03 -3.53 2.74
N LEU A 95 2.21 -2.93 2.72
CA LEU A 95 3.08 -2.97 1.53
C LEU A 95 3.55 -4.38 1.17
N ASN A 96 3.63 -5.31 2.12
CA ASN A 96 4.10 -6.67 1.89
C ASN A 96 3.16 -7.51 1.03
N VAL A 97 1.94 -7.06 0.78
CA VAL A 97 1.08 -7.67 -0.25
C VAL A 97 1.73 -7.63 -1.65
N PHE A 98 2.66 -6.70 -1.87
CA PHE A 98 3.45 -6.59 -3.09
C PHE A 98 4.76 -7.39 -3.07
N SER A 99 5.11 -8.06 -1.98
CA SER A 99 6.40 -8.76 -1.83
C SER A 99 6.64 -9.82 -2.90
N SER A 100 5.60 -10.55 -3.31
CA SER A 100 5.71 -11.49 -4.43
C SER A 100 5.98 -10.79 -5.77
N ALA A 101 5.52 -9.55 -5.95
CA ALA A 101 5.76 -8.76 -7.16
C ALA A 101 7.18 -8.14 -7.17
N VAL A 102 7.73 -7.79 -6.00
CA VAL A 102 9.05 -7.14 -5.84
C VAL A 102 10.19 -8.08 -5.42
N GLY A 103 9.88 -9.33 -5.08
CA GLY A 103 10.87 -10.39 -4.83
C GLY A 103 11.44 -10.43 -3.42
N THR A 104 10.99 -9.56 -2.52
CA THR A 104 11.39 -9.53 -1.11
C THR A 104 10.32 -8.85 -0.26
N GLU A 105 10.41 -8.99 1.06
CA GLU A 105 9.61 -8.25 2.01
C GLU A 105 9.90 -6.74 1.91
N LEU A 106 8.83 -5.93 1.88
CA LEU A 106 8.95 -4.49 2.00
C LEU A 106 8.94 -4.09 3.48
N GLY A 107 9.32 -2.84 3.78
CA GLY A 107 9.43 -2.35 5.15
C GLY A 107 10.86 -2.46 5.64
N LYS A 108 11.21 -3.53 6.38
CA LYS A 108 12.54 -3.63 7.00
C LYS A 108 13.68 -3.74 5.99
N ALA A 109 13.47 -4.42 4.87
CA ALA A 109 14.49 -4.55 3.82
C ALA A 109 14.56 -3.32 2.90
N THR A 110 13.53 -2.48 2.91
CA THR A 110 13.41 -1.29 2.06
C THR A 110 12.86 -0.09 2.85
N PRO A 111 13.53 0.34 3.94
CA PRO A 111 12.99 1.35 4.85
C PRO A 111 12.73 2.69 4.16
N MET A 112 13.60 3.15 3.25
CA MET A 112 13.44 4.40 2.52
C MET A 112 12.24 4.35 1.57
N LEU A 113 12.12 3.26 0.79
CA LEU A 113 10.98 3.03 -0.09
C LEU A 113 9.67 3.01 0.69
N SER A 114 9.61 2.24 1.78
CA SER A 114 8.39 2.06 2.56
C SER A 114 7.97 3.32 3.29
N ALA A 115 8.91 4.05 3.89
CA ALA A 115 8.62 5.34 4.50
C ALA A 115 8.14 6.36 3.47
N GLY A 116 8.79 6.43 2.31
CA GLY A 116 8.38 7.31 1.21
C GLY A 116 6.98 6.98 0.69
N LEU A 117 6.68 5.71 0.41
CA LEU A 117 5.33 5.30 -0.04
C LEU A 117 4.26 5.65 1.01
N HIS A 118 4.52 5.45 2.30
CA HIS A 118 3.59 5.88 3.35
C HIS A 118 3.36 7.40 3.33
N ALA A 119 4.42 8.20 3.18
CA ALA A 119 4.33 9.65 3.12
C ALA A 119 3.53 10.12 1.89
N PHE A 120 3.83 9.58 0.70
CA PHE A 120 3.12 9.93 -0.54
C PHE A 120 1.67 9.44 -0.58
N MET A 121 1.33 8.37 0.15
CA MET A 121 -0.04 7.90 0.27
C MET A 121 -0.89 8.73 1.24
N ALA A 122 -0.30 9.52 2.14
CA ALA A 122 -1.05 10.38 3.06
C ALA A 122 -2.01 11.38 2.35
N PRO A 123 -1.57 12.17 1.34
CA PRO A 123 -2.47 13.07 0.62
C PRO A 123 -3.52 12.31 -0.22
N VAL A 124 -3.18 11.14 -0.78
CA VAL A 124 -4.16 10.26 -1.48
C VAL A 124 -5.25 9.81 -0.51
N ASN A 125 -4.85 9.38 0.68
CA ASN A 125 -5.74 8.93 1.73
C ASN A 125 -6.67 10.04 2.21
N SER A 126 -6.16 11.26 2.32
CA SER A 126 -6.96 12.44 2.63
C SER A 126 -8.00 12.72 1.53
N ALA A 127 -7.58 12.69 0.27
CA ALA A 127 -8.42 12.98 -0.89
C ALA A 127 -9.64 12.05 -0.98
N TYR A 128 -9.41 10.72 -1.00
CA TYR A 128 -10.53 9.78 -1.17
C TYR A 128 -11.46 9.79 0.05
N ARG A 129 -10.96 10.07 1.26
CA ARG A 129 -11.79 10.18 2.47
C ARG A 129 -12.74 11.37 2.38
N GLY A 130 -12.26 12.52 1.89
CA GLY A 130 -13.11 13.69 1.66
C GLY A 130 -14.24 13.40 0.67
N ILE A 131 -13.91 12.79 -0.47
CA ILE A 131 -14.91 12.38 -1.47
C ILE A 131 -15.89 11.36 -0.86
N LYS A 132 -15.39 10.36 -0.13
CA LYS A 132 -16.23 9.35 0.53
C LYS A 132 -17.22 9.94 1.52
N GLN A 133 -16.79 10.91 2.33
CA GLN A 133 -17.65 11.59 3.28
C GLN A 133 -18.76 12.37 2.57
N GLN A 134 -18.45 13.04 1.45
CA GLN A 134 -19.42 13.78 0.65
C GLN A 134 -20.46 12.87 0.00
N GLN A 135 -20.04 11.70 -0.51
CA GLN A 135 -20.91 10.81 -1.28
C GLN A 135 -21.78 9.91 -0.40
N GLY A 136 -21.29 9.49 0.77
CA GLY A 136 -22.10 8.80 1.77
C GLY A 136 -22.79 7.51 1.32
N ARG A 137 -22.39 6.90 0.20
CA ARG A 137 -23.06 5.70 -0.35
C ARG A 137 -23.10 4.58 0.69
N ILE A 138 -24.27 3.99 0.91
CA ILE A 138 -24.46 2.84 1.80
C ILE A 138 -23.76 1.61 1.22
N ARG A 139 -23.20 0.74 2.07
CA ARG A 139 -22.52 -0.50 1.65
C ARG A 139 -23.52 -1.55 1.13
N PRO A 140 -23.11 -2.45 0.22
CA PRO A 140 -24.01 -3.47 -0.35
C PRO A 140 -24.75 -4.31 0.70
N TYR A 141 -24.02 -4.89 1.64
CA TYR A 141 -24.59 -5.74 2.71
C TYR A 141 -25.46 -4.99 3.74
N ILE A 142 -25.45 -3.65 3.72
CA ILE A 142 -26.35 -2.84 4.56
C ILE A 142 -27.65 -2.57 3.78
N ALA A 143 -27.53 -2.20 2.50
CA ALA A 143 -28.69 -1.91 1.65
C ALA A 143 -29.45 -3.18 1.24
N HIS A 144 -28.75 -4.31 1.10
CA HIS A 144 -29.28 -5.58 0.63
C HIS A 144 -28.93 -6.69 1.64
N PRO A 145 -29.82 -6.99 2.61
CA PRO A 145 -29.56 -7.96 3.68
C PRO A 145 -29.30 -9.40 3.21
N GLY A 146 -29.62 -9.75 1.96
CA GLY A 146 -29.28 -11.05 1.37
C GLY A 146 -27.82 -11.19 0.95
N LEU A 147 -27.03 -10.10 0.96
CA LEU A 147 -25.60 -10.13 0.71
C LEU A 147 -24.84 -10.36 2.02
N GLU A 148 -24.07 -11.45 2.05
CA GLU A 148 -23.24 -11.90 3.16
C GLU A 148 -21.76 -11.68 2.83
N PRO A 149 -21.09 -10.68 3.44
CA PRO A 149 -19.68 -10.44 3.19
C PRO A 149 -18.77 -11.59 3.63
N CYS A 150 -17.73 -11.88 2.84
CA CYS A 150 -16.65 -12.80 3.25
C CYS A 150 -15.39 -12.12 3.81
N LEU A 151 -15.43 -10.79 3.96
CA LEU A 151 -14.43 -9.99 4.65
C LEU A 151 -15.10 -9.19 5.78
N PRO A 152 -14.33 -8.66 6.75
CA PRO A 152 -14.87 -7.84 7.82
C PRO A 152 -15.67 -6.64 7.31
N ARG A 153 -16.77 -6.32 8.01
CA ARG A 153 -17.61 -5.15 7.70
C ARG A 153 -16.86 -3.86 8.05
N GLU A 154 -17.01 -2.85 7.21
CA GLU A 154 -16.43 -1.52 7.42
C GLU A 154 -17.49 -0.53 7.93
N ASN A 155 -17.08 0.45 8.75
CA ASN A 155 -17.96 1.46 9.34
C ASN A 155 -17.99 2.80 8.57
N THR A 156 -17.46 2.82 7.34
CA THR A 156 -17.42 4.01 6.48
C THR A 156 -18.26 3.81 5.22
N GLY A 157 -18.60 4.89 4.53
CA GLY A 157 -19.34 4.83 3.26
C GLY A 157 -18.65 3.96 2.20
N SER A 158 -19.40 3.51 1.19
CA SER A 158 -18.94 2.58 0.16
C SER A 158 -18.15 3.28 -0.96
N PHE A 159 -18.63 4.40 -1.46
CA PHE A 159 -18.03 5.07 -2.62
C PHE A 159 -17.00 6.14 -2.24
N PRO A 160 -15.92 6.35 -3.03
CA PRO A 160 -15.25 5.32 -3.83
C PRO A 160 -14.57 4.30 -2.89
N SER A 161 -14.20 3.11 -3.37
CA SER A 161 -13.53 2.12 -2.53
C SER A 161 -12.13 2.59 -2.10
N GLY A 162 -11.92 2.78 -0.78
CA GLY A 162 -10.62 3.22 -0.25
C GLY A 162 -9.52 2.17 -0.37
N HIS A 163 -9.89 0.88 -0.35
CA HIS A 163 -8.97 -0.22 -0.65
C HIS A 163 -8.54 -0.17 -2.12
N ALA A 164 -9.48 -0.02 -3.06
CA ALA A 164 -9.16 0.09 -4.48
C ALA A 164 -8.26 1.29 -4.79
N VAL A 165 -8.52 2.45 -4.18
CA VAL A 165 -7.65 3.64 -4.28
C VAL A 165 -6.24 3.30 -3.81
N TRP A 166 -6.10 2.76 -2.61
CA TRP A 166 -4.79 2.48 -2.02
C TRP A 166 -4.00 1.46 -2.84
N PHE A 167 -4.61 0.33 -3.20
CA PHE A 167 -3.95 -0.71 -3.99
C PHE A 167 -3.52 -0.20 -5.36
N ARG A 168 -4.37 0.60 -6.02
CA ARG A 168 -4.03 1.15 -7.34
C ARG A 168 -2.92 2.19 -7.26
N SER A 169 -3.02 3.16 -6.34
CA SER A 169 -1.98 4.19 -6.20
C SER A 169 -0.63 3.58 -5.84
N THR A 170 -0.58 2.66 -4.87
CA THR A 170 0.67 1.99 -4.47
C THR A 170 1.26 1.19 -5.64
N ALA A 171 0.43 0.48 -6.41
CA ALA A 171 0.90 -0.26 -7.58
C ALA A 171 1.50 0.64 -8.67
N GLU A 172 0.88 1.80 -8.93
CA GLU A 172 1.40 2.79 -9.90
C GLU A 172 2.73 3.39 -9.44
N LEU A 173 2.82 3.80 -8.17
CA LEU A 173 4.06 4.34 -7.60
C LEU A 173 5.19 3.32 -7.63
N LEU A 174 4.93 2.06 -7.22
CA LEU A 174 5.91 0.99 -7.32
C LEU A 174 6.30 0.70 -8.78
N ALA A 175 5.36 0.74 -9.72
CA ALA A 175 5.62 0.48 -11.13
C ALA A 175 6.39 1.60 -11.83
N ASP A 176 6.34 2.83 -11.31
CA ASP A 176 7.22 3.92 -11.72
C ASP A 176 8.67 3.69 -11.24
N LEU A 177 8.86 3.14 -10.04
CA LEU A 177 10.18 2.83 -9.48
C LEU A 177 10.81 1.54 -10.05
N LEU A 178 9.98 0.54 -10.35
CA LEU A 178 10.37 -0.79 -10.83
C LEU A 178 9.58 -1.15 -12.11
N PRO A 179 9.83 -0.45 -13.24
CA PRO A 179 9.08 -0.64 -14.47
C PRO A 179 9.15 -2.07 -15.02
N GLU A 180 10.23 -2.79 -14.76
CA GLU A 180 10.41 -4.20 -15.12
C GLU A 180 9.46 -5.15 -14.35
N ARG A 181 8.81 -4.66 -13.29
CA ARG A 181 7.83 -5.39 -12.46
C ARG A 181 6.40 -4.90 -12.65
N ARG A 182 6.18 -3.95 -13.57
CA ARG A 182 4.91 -3.23 -13.77
C ARG A 182 3.69 -4.14 -13.84
N GLU A 183 3.70 -5.15 -14.70
CA GLU A 183 2.54 -6.05 -14.86
C GLU A 183 2.19 -6.79 -13.56
N ARG A 184 3.21 -7.23 -12.82
CA ARG A 184 3.01 -7.93 -11.55
C ARG A 184 2.46 -7.02 -10.47
N LEU A 185 2.99 -5.79 -10.39
CA LEU A 185 2.53 -4.77 -9.46
C LEU A 185 1.09 -4.36 -9.77
N HIS A 186 0.76 -4.10 -11.03
CA HIS A 186 -0.59 -3.78 -11.45
C HIS A 186 -1.57 -4.94 -11.24
N HIS A 187 -1.12 -6.20 -11.38
CA HIS A 187 -1.94 -7.35 -11.03
C HIS A 187 -2.36 -7.32 -9.56
N VAL A 188 -1.42 -7.15 -8.63
CA VAL A 188 -1.74 -7.00 -7.20
C VAL A 188 -2.65 -5.79 -6.96
N GLY A 189 -2.38 -4.67 -7.62
CA GLY A 189 -3.19 -3.45 -7.53
C GLY A 189 -4.65 -3.63 -7.97
N ARG A 190 -4.90 -4.45 -9.01
CA ARG A 190 -6.25 -4.80 -9.45
C ARG A 190 -6.93 -5.77 -8.49
N GLN A 191 -6.21 -6.80 -8.04
CA GLN A 191 -6.74 -7.85 -7.17
C GLN A 191 -7.21 -7.30 -5.80
N GLY A 192 -6.46 -6.39 -5.20
CA GLY A 192 -6.84 -5.79 -3.92
C GLY A 192 -8.18 -5.04 -3.96
N GLY A 193 -8.56 -4.51 -5.12
CA GLY A 193 -9.90 -3.95 -5.37
C GLY A 193 -10.94 -5.03 -5.70
N ALA A 194 -10.62 -5.95 -6.62
CA ALA A 194 -11.54 -7.01 -7.06
C ALA A 194 -12.03 -7.89 -5.91
N ASN A 195 -11.16 -8.20 -4.95
CA ASN A 195 -11.49 -8.99 -3.76
C ASN A 195 -12.60 -8.34 -2.91
N ARG A 196 -12.74 -7.01 -2.97
CA ARG A 196 -13.80 -6.29 -2.26
C ARG A 196 -15.17 -6.50 -2.87
N VAL A 197 -15.22 -6.64 -4.20
CA VAL A 197 -16.43 -7.00 -4.94
C VAL A 197 -16.77 -8.47 -4.69
N LEU A 198 -15.77 -9.36 -4.80
CA LEU A 198 -15.95 -10.79 -4.55
C LEU A 198 -16.51 -11.09 -3.15
N CYS A 199 -16.06 -10.33 -2.16
CA CYS A 199 -16.56 -10.42 -0.79
C CYS A 199 -17.71 -9.48 -0.46
N GLY A 200 -18.33 -8.82 -1.43
CA GLY A 200 -19.58 -8.06 -1.21
C GLY A 200 -19.45 -6.84 -0.28
N VAL A 201 -18.24 -6.38 0.02
CA VAL A 201 -18.02 -5.20 0.90
C VAL A 201 -18.02 -3.88 0.14
N HIS A 202 -17.96 -3.93 -1.20
CA HIS A 202 -18.07 -2.80 -2.12
C HIS A 202 -18.83 -3.22 -3.38
N TYR A 203 -19.54 -2.27 -3.99
CA TYR A 203 -20.08 -2.46 -5.34
C TYR A 203 -18.96 -2.44 -6.39
N PRO A 204 -19.12 -3.11 -7.55
CA PRO A 204 -18.19 -3.00 -8.67
C PRO A 204 -17.86 -1.55 -9.05
N SER A 205 -18.87 -0.68 -9.15
CA SER A 205 -18.67 0.74 -9.45
C SER A 205 -17.89 1.52 -8.38
N ASP A 206 -17.95 1.14 -7.09
CA ASP A 206 -17.12 1.76 -6.05
C ASP A 206 -15.64 1.45 -6.28
N VAL A 207 -15.34 0.21 -6.67
CA VAL A 207 -13.99 -0.29 -6.93
C VAL A 207 -13.44 0.32 -8.20
N GLU A 208 -14.24 0.40 -9.27
CA GLU A 208 -13.85 1.06 -10.51
C GLU A 208 -13.50 2.53 -10.26
N ALA A 209 -14.38 3.29 -9.59
CA ALA A 209 -14.13 4.69 -9.24
C ALA A 209 -12.87 4.84 -8.37
N GLY A 210 -12.66 3.92 -7.42
CA GLY A 210 -11.45 3.89 -6.60
C GLY A 210 -10.18 3.62 -7.40
N GLN A 211 -10.20 2.69 -8.36
CA GLN A 211 -9.08 2.42 -9.26
C GLN A 211 -8.75 3.65 -10.12
N ARG A 212 -9.75 4.30 -10.73
CA ARG A 212 -9.53 5.51 -11.55
C ARG A 212 -8.93 6.64 -10.73
N LEU A 213 -9.51 6.92 -9.56
CA LEU A 213 -9.00 7.94 -8.62
C LEU A 213 -7.57 7.61 -8.20
N GLY A 214 -7.31 6.36 -7.79
CA GLY A 214 -5.98 5.94 -7.33
C GLY A 214 -4.91 6.05 -8.41
N ALA A 215 -5.24 5.74 -9.67
CA ALA A 215 -4.34 5.91 -10.80
C ALA A 215 -4.03 7.40 -11.07
N ASP A 216 -5.05 8.27 -11.12
CA ASP A 216 -4.84 9.71 -11.34
C ASP A 216 -4.04 10.34 -10.18
N ALA A 217 -4.35 9.97 -8.94
CA ALA A 217 -3.60 10.44 -7.77
C ALA A 217 -2.12 10.06 -7.83
N ALA A 218 -1.80 8.82 -8.23
CA ALA A 218 -0.42 8.40 -8.43
C ALA A 218 0.27 9.15 -9.58
N LEU A 219 -0.42 9.42 -10.69
CA LEU A 219 0.14 10.22 -11.78
C LEU A 219 0.45 11.66 -11.35
N GLN A 220 -0.40 12.27 -10.52
CA GLN A 220 -0.13 13.59 -9.94
C GLN A 220 1.12 13.55 -9.03
N ILE A 221 1.27 12.51 -8.22
CA ILE A 221 2.48 12.29 -7.40
C ILE A 221 3.70 12.14 -8.31
N ILE A 222 3.65 11.26 -9.32
CA ILE A 222 4.77 10.98 -10.22
C ILE A 222 5.23 12.24 -10.96
N ALA A 223 4.30 13.12 -11.34
CA ALA A 223 4.59 14.38 -12.00
C ALA A 223 5.19 15.46 -11.06
N SER A 224 5.15 15.27 -9.75
CA SER A 224 5.56 16.28 -8.76
C SER A 224 7.09 16.41 -8.64
N PRO A 225 7.61 17.62 -8.29
CA PRO A 225 9.01 17.79 -7.90
C PRO A 225 9.42 16.90 -6.72
N GLN A 226 8.53 16.71 -5.76
CA GLN A 226 8.70 15.87 -4.57
C GLN A 226 9.06 14.43 -4.94
N TRP A 227 8.26 13.82 -5.83
CA TRP A 227 8.53 12.46 -6.29
C TRP A 227 9.83 12.39 -7.11
N ARG A 228 10.10 13.40 -7.95
CA ARG A 228 11.39 13.46 -8.67
C ARG A 228 12.58 13.50 -7.73
N ALA A 229 12.51 14.30 -6.66
CA ALA A 229 13.56 14.37 -5.65
C ALA A 229 13.70 13.05 -4.89
N PHE A 230 12.58 12.44 -4.46
CA PHE A 230 12.57 11.13 -3.80
C PHE A 230 13.25 10.05 -4.66
N ARG A 231 12.96 9.98 -5.97
CA ARG A 231 13.64 9.05 -6.91
C ARG A 231 15.14 9.28 -7.07
N GLN A 232 15.62 10.46 -6.73
CA GLN A 232 17.04 10.80 -6.79
C GLN A 232 17.78 10.49 -5.50
N ASP A 233 17.06 10.18 -4.43
CA ASP A 233 17.63 9.86 -3.12
C ASP A 233 18.57 8.64 -3.22
N PRO A 234 19.84 8.75 -2.77
CA PRO A 234 20.81 7.66 -2.83
C PRO A 234 20.38 6.40 -2.06
N ALA A 235 19.71 6.55 -0.92
CA ALA A 235 19.26 5.41 -0.11
C ALA A 235 18.13 4.66 -0.83
N LEU A 236 17.18 5.38 -1.41
CA LEU A 236 16.13 4.76 -2.24
C LEU A 236 16.75 4.02 -3.42
N ARG A 237 17.70 4.64 -4.14
CA ARG A 237 18.36 4.01 -5.28
C ARG A 237 19.06 2.71 -4.89
N ALA A 238 19.76 2.70 -3.76
CA ALA A 238 20.40 1.49 -3.25
C ALA A 238 19.38 0.37 -2.98
N GLU A 239 18.24 0.69 -2.37
CA GLU A 239 17.15 -0.27 -2.15
C GLU A 239 16.57 -0.79 -3.48
N LEU A 240 16.35 0.08 -4.47
CA LEU A 240 15.86 -0.34 -5.78
C LEU A 240 16.82 -1.28 -6.51
N GLU A 241 18.14 -1.08 -6.38
CA GLU A 241 19.12 -2.02 -6.93
C GLU A 241 19.06 -3.39 -6.25
N LEU A 242 18.87 -3.45 -4.93
CA LEU A 242 18.65 -4.71 -4.21
C LEU A 242 17.40 -5.44 -4.74
N LEU A 243 16.31 -4.71 -4.98
CA LEU A 243 15.12 -5.28 -5.58
C LEU A 243 15.40 -5.79 -7.00
N ARG A 244 16.06 -5.00 -7.85
CA ARG A 244 16.38 -5.38 -9.24
C ARG A 244 17.32 -6.59 -9.34
N ALA A 245 18.15 -6.82 -8.34
CA ALA A 245 19.04 -7.99 -8.30
C ALA A 245 18.29 -9.32 -8.25
N VAL A 246 17.02 -9.34 -7.82
CA VAL A 246 16.18 -10.56 -7.84
C VAL A 246 15.68 -10.79 -9.27
N PRO A 247 16.12 -11.86 -9.97
CA PRO A 247 15.74 -12.08 -11.36
C PRO A 247 14.24 -12.34 -11.49
N ALA A 248 13.60 -11.82 -12.55
CA ALA A 248 12.16 -11.99 -12.78
C ALA A 248 11.71 -13.48 -12.75
N LYS A 249 12.55 -14.38 -13.27
CA LYS A 249 12.32 -15.84 -13.26
C LYS A 249 12.34 -16.48 -11.86
N ALA A 250 12.93 -15.81 -10.87
CA ALA A 250 13.02 -16.26 -9.49
C ALA A 250 11.87 -15.71 -8.62
N LEU A 251 11.00 -14.86 -9.18
CA LEU A 251 9.86 -14.33 -8.44
C LEU A 251 8.81 -15.41 -8.22
N PRO A 252 8.15 -15.44 -7.05
CA PRO A 252 7.05 -16.37 -6.78
C PRO A 252 5.94 -16.26 -7.85
N PRO A 253 5.13 -17.31 -8.06
CA PRO A 253 3.93 -17.17 -8.87
C PRO A 253 3.03 -16.07 -8.29
N MET A 254 2.36 -15.30 -9.15
CA MET A 254 1.36 -14.34 -8.67
C MET A 254 0.17 -15.09 -8.08
N LEU A 255 -0.42 -14.51 -7.03
CA LEU A 255 -1.72 -14.95 -6.54
C LEU A 255 -2.71 -14.93 -7.71
N ARG A 256 -3.30 -16.10 -7.97
CA ARG A 256 -4.32 -16.27 -9.01
C ARG A 256 -5.68 -15.90 -8.46
#